data_AF-A0A6J1CTX4-F1
#
_entry.id   AF-A0A6J1CTX4-F1
#
_cell.length_a   1.000
_cell.length_b   1.000
_cell.length_c   1.000
_cell.angle_alpha   90.00
_cell.angle_beta   90.00
_cell.angle_gamma   90.00
#
_symmetry.space_group_name_H-M   'P 1'
#
loop_
_entity.id
_entity.type
_entity.pdbx_description
1 polymer ?
#
loop_
_entity_poly.entity_id
_entity_poly.type
_entity_poly.pdbx_seq_one_letter_code
_entity_poly.pdbx_strand_id
1 'polypeptide(L)'
;MASMASMASIASSSPYCSCKHLTNVRLRYASTSTFPRVLCHQQHQNRDKSADIINRREIVLRSSELAVLGAIFNLSGKKPEYLGVQKNQPSLALCPATKNCISTSENVSDLTHYAPPWNYNPEEGRGKKNPVSREVAMQELIQVIKSTKPDKFKPKIVEQKDDYLLVEYESPILGFVDDVEFWFPPGGKSIVEYRSASRIGNFDFDINRKRIKALRLELEKKGWAPVDSF
;
A
#
# COMPACT_ATOMS: atom_id res chain seq x y z
N MET A 1 33.21 -34.79 -56.80
CA MET A 1 33.51 -33.35 -56.84
C MET A 1 32.70 -32.70 -55.73
N ALA A 2 33.21 -32.68 -54.50
CA ALA A 2 34.16 -31.70 -53.97
C ALA A 2 33.54 -30.28 -53.93
N SER A 3 33.15 -29.81 -52.74
CA SER A 3 33.89 -28.72 -52.10
C SER A 3 33.37 -28.47 -50.68
N MET A 4 34.30 -28.53 -49.73
CA MET A 4 34.16 -28.06 -48.36
C MET A 4 34.19 -26.53 -48.36
N ALA A 5 33.40 -25.89 -47.51
CA ALA A 5 33.61 -24.50 -47.13
C ALA A 5 33.79 -24.41 -45.61
N SER A 6 35.06 -24.31 -45.23
CA SER A 6 35.56 -23.83 -43.94
C SER A 6 35.38 -22.32 -43.88
N MET A 7 34.99 -21.76 -42.73
CA MET A 7 35.51 -20.48 -42.24
C MET A 7 35.42 -20.40 -40.71
N ALA A 8 36.57 -20.12 -40.11
CA ALA A 8 36.79 -19.85 -38.70
C ALA A 8 36.50 -18.37 -38.36
N SER A 9 36.17 -18.09 -37.10
CA SER A 9 36.25 -16.74 -36.51
C SER A 9 36.62 -16.91 -35.03
N ILE A 10 37.91 -16.90 -34.69
CA ILE A 10 38.71 -15.75 -34.23
C ILE A 10 38.13 -15.12 -32.95
N ALA A 11 38.69 -15.57 -31.83
CA ALA A 11 38.68 -14.85 -30.56
C ALA A 11 39.52 -13.57 -30.69
N SER A 12 38.99 -12.46 -30.18
CA SER A 12 39.73 -11.22 -30.00
C SER A 12 39.65 -10.80 -28.54
N SER A 13 40.81 -10.85 -27.91
CA SER A 13 41.14 -10.24 -26.62
C SER A 13 41.27 -8.73 -26.78
N SER A 14 40.88 -7.98 -25.74
CA SER A 14 41.57 -6.73 -25.45
C SER A 14 41.64 -6.42 -23.95
N PRO A 15 42.75 -5.82 -23.50
CA PRO A 15 43.11 -5.66 -22.10
C PRO A 15 42.70 -4.28 -21.57
N TYR A 16 42.61 -4.11 -20.26
CA TYR A 16 43.05 -2.91 -19.49
C TYR A 16 42.75 -3.23 -18.01
N CYS A 17 43.75 -3.63 -17.21
CA CYS A 17 44.67 -2.79 -16.45
C CYS A 17 44.02 -2.21 -15.17
N SER A 18 44.34 -2.77 -13.99
CA SER A 18 44.98 -2.00 -12.92
C SER A 18 45.42 -2.87 -11.72
N CYS A 19 46.72 -2.75 -11.43
CA CYS A 19 47.48 -2.89 -10.18
C CYS A 19 47.01 -3.82 -9.04
N LYS A 20 47.85 -4.84 -8.79
CA LYS A 20 48.19 -5.32 -7.44
C LYS A 20 49.41 -4.53 -6.93
N HIS A 21 49.40 -4.05 -5.69
CA HIS A 21 50.43 -4.41 -4.71
C HIS A 21 50.09 -3.98 -3.28
N LEU A 22 50.46 -4.89 -2.38
CA LEU A 22 50.36 -4.84 -0.93
C LEU A 22 51.10 -3.64 -0.32
N THR A 23 50.66 -3.19 0.87
CA THR A 23 51.54 -3.11 2.04
C THR A 23 50.72 -2.97 3.33
N ASN A 24 51.05 -3.84 4.30
CA ASN A 24 50.67 -3.71 5.70
C ASN A 24 51.40 -2.50 6.30
N VAL A 25 50.65 -1.53 6.83
CA VAL A 25 51.19 -0.56 7.78
C VAL A 25 50.30 -0.55 9.02
N ARG A 26 50.84 -1.16 10.07
CA ARG A 26 50.31 -1.19 11.43
C ARG A 26 50.61 0.17 12.08
N LEU A 27 49.61 1.03 12.19
CA LEU A 27 49.68 2.23 13.05
C LEU A 27 48.83 1.99 14.30
N ARG A 28 49.52 1.86 15.43
CA ARG A 28 48.91 1.95 16.76
C ARG A 28 48.52 3.40 16.97
N TYR A 29 47.24 3.67 17.19
CA TYR A 29 46.79 4.93 17.77
C TYR A 29 46.02 4.60 19.04
N ALA A 30 46.65 4.87 20.18
CA ALA A 30 45.98 4.87 21.47
C ALA A 30 45.14 6.16 21.54
N SER A 31 43.81 6.04 21.50
CA SER A 31 42.93 7.14 21.89
C SER A 31 42.43 6.87 23.31
N THR A 32 43.02 7.57 24.27
CA THR A 32 42.54 7.69 25.64
C THR A 32 41.14 8.29 25.65
N SER A 33 40.15 7.54 26.11
CA SER A 33 38.79 8.04 26.36
C SER A 33 38.77 8.78 27.70
N THR A 34 38.90 10.10 27.67
CA THR A 34 38.71 10.93 28.86
C THR A 34 37.24 11.34 28.92
N PHE A 35 36.45 10.62 29.71
CA PHE A 35 35.11 11.05 30.08
C PHE A 35 35.21 12.16 31.14
N PRO A 36 34.54 13.32 30.98
CA PRO A 36 34.43 14.29 32.06
C PRO A 36 33.51 13.72 33.15
N ARG A 37 34.08 13.46 34.33
CA ARG A 37 33.33 13.19 35.57
C ARG A 37 32.62 14.48 35.99
N VAL A 38 31.32 14.57 35.75
CA VAL A 38 30.47 15.58 36.38
C VAL A 38 30.31 15.19 37.85
N LEU A 39 30.95 15.94 38.73
CA LEU A 39 30.86 15.81 40.18
C LEU A 39 29.57 16.50 40.63
N CYS A 40 28.47 15.76 40.76
CA CYS A 40 27.25 16.29 41.38
C CYS A 40 27.49 16.44 42.88
N HIS A 41 27.61 17.69 43.33
CA HIS A 41 27.64 18.05 44.74
C HIS A 41 26.24 17.87 45.34
N GLN A 42 26.10 16.88 46.21
CA GLN A 42 24.85 16.56 46.91
C GLN A 42 24.85 17.32 48.24
N GLN A 43 24.22 18.50 48.28
CA GLN A 43 23.92 19.16 49.56
C GLN A 43 22.66 18.54 50.14
N HIS A 44 22.87 17.68 51.14
CA HIS A 44 21.86 17.29 52.11
C HIS A 44 21.47 18.50 52.94
N GLN A 45 20.23 18.97 52.80
CA GLN A 45 19.53 19.62 53.91
C GLN A 45 18.32 18.75 54.25
N ASN A 46 18.28 18.37 55.52
CA ASN A 46 17.27 17.51 56.11
C ASN A 46 16.63 18.26 57.29
N ARG A 47 15.34 17.97 57.52
CA ARG A 47 14.38 18.52 58.53
C ARG A 47 13.52 19.68 58.02
N ASP A 48 12.22 19.73 58.25
CA ASP A 48 11.27 18.82 58.90
C ASP A 48 9.85 19.25 58.48
N LYS A 49 8.93 18.29 58.39
CA LYS A 49 7.46 18.43 58.54
C LYS A 49 6.68 19.37 57.58
N SER A 50 5.98 18.76 56.63
CA SER A 50 4.54 18.50 56.77
C SER A 50 4.11 17.51 55.68
N ALA A 51 3.51 16.39 56.08
CA ALA A 51 2.90 15.45 55.16
C ALA A 51 1.60 16.08 54.65
N ASP A 52 1.68 16.83 53.56
CA ASP A 52 0.48 17.22 52.83
C ASP A 52 0.02 16.03 52.01
N ILE A 53 -1.06 15.42 52.47
CA ILE A 53 -1.82 14.40 51.76
C ILE A 53 -2.30 15.08 50.47
N ILE A 54 -1.61 14.82 49.36
CA ILE A 54 -2.01 15.33 48.05
C ILE A 54 -3.37 14.68 47.74
N ASN A 55 -4.42 15.45 47.95
CA ASN A 55 -5.76 15.13 47.55
C ASN A 55 -5.76 14.87 46.04
N ARG A 56 -6.39 13.76 45.61
CA ARG A 56 -6.47 13.22 44.24
C ARG A 56 -7.14 14.17 43.21
N ARG A 57 -7.25 15.47 43.50
CA ARG A 57 -8.00 16.46 42.73
C ARG A 57 -7.20 17.66 42.24
N GLU A 58 -5.89 17.73 42.49
CA GLU A 58 -5.01 18.70 41.85
C GLU A 58 -3.95 18.04 40.96
N ILE A 59 -4.43 17.30 39.95
CA ILE A 59 -3.75 17.24 38.66
C ILE A 59 -4.47 18.25 37.77
N VAL A 60 -4.37 19.53 38.14
CA VAL A 60 -5.02 20.61 37.41
C VAL A 60 -3.93 21.52 36.86
N LEU A 61 -3.61 21.26 35.59
CA LEU A 61 -3.20 22.27 34.60
C LEU A 61 -1.98 23.13 34.97
N ARG A 62 -0.80 22.49 35.07
CA ARG A 62 0.51 23.16 34.89
C ARG A 62 1.34 22.52 33.76
N SER A 63 0.67 22.04 32.72
CA SER A 63 1.28 21.53 31.50
C SER A 63 0.46 21.89 30.26
N SER A 64 0.09 23.16 30.14
CA SER A 64 -0.57 23.73 28.96
C SER A 64 0.30 23.68 27.68
N GLU A 65 1.58 23.29 27.78
CA GLU A 65 2.45 23.11 26.61
C GLU A 65 2.40 21.70 25.98
N LEU A 66 1.79 20.71 26.65
CA LEU A 66 1.61 19.36 26.09
C LEU A 66 0.19 19.10 25.54
N ALA A 67 -0.73 20.05 25.71
CA ALA A 67 -2.13 19.93 25.29
C ALA A 67 -2.41 20.38 23.84
N VAL A 68 -1.38 20.51 22.99
CA VAL A 68 -1.50 20.82 21.55
C VAL A 68 -1.01 19.65 20.67
N LEU A 69 -1.02 18.41 21.18
CA LEU A 69 -0.82 17.20 20.37
C LEU A 69 -2.15 16.61 19.86
N GLY A 70 -3.13 17.49 19.61
CA GLY A 70 -4.48 17.13 19.17
C GLY A 70 -4.85 17.68 17.80
N ALA A 71 -3.88 18.07 16.97
CA ALA A 71 -4.15 18.32 15.55
C ALA A 71 -4.44 16.97 14.88
N ILE A 72 -5.72 16.59 14.82
CA ILE A 72 -6.20 15.52 13.95
C ILE A 72 -5.92 16.01 12.52
N PHE A 73 -4.78 15.62 11.96
CA PHE A 73 -4.44 15.90 10.58
C PHE A 73 -5.50 15.22 9.71
N ASN A 74 -6.39 15.98 9.08
CA ASN A 74 -7.36 15.47 8.11
C ASN A 74 -6.73 15.52 6.71
N LEU A 75 -5.86 14.55 6.40
CA LEU A 75 -5.17 14.46 5.10
C LEU A 75 -6.02 13.77 4.03
N SER A 76 -7.32 14.07 3.99
CA SER A 76 -8.30 13.42 3.10
C SER A 76 -8.06 13.76 1.62
N GLY A 77 -7.68 15.00 1.32
CA GLY A 77 -7.51 15.48 -0.04
C GLY A 77 -8.81 15.64 -0.83
N LYS A 78 -8.72 16.34 -1.97
CA LYS A 78 -9.86 16.58 -2.86
C LYS A 78 -10.18 15.29 -3.63
N LYS A 79 -11.46 14.92 -3.70
CA LYS A 79 -11.94 13.84 -4.59
C LYS A 79 -11.56 14.16 -6.05
N PRO A 80 -10.86 13.27 -6.76
CA PRO A 80 -10.53 13.50 -8.16
C PRO A 80 -11.77 13.54 -9.05
N GLU A 81 -11.76 14.41 -10.06
CA GLU A 81 -12.89 14.59 -11.00
C GLU A 81 -12.89 13.56 -12.14
N TYR A 82 -11.78 12.83 -12.33
CA TYR A 82 -11.61 11.82 -13.37
C TYR A 82 -12.09 10.42 -12.97
N LEU A 83 -12.65 10.25 -11.76
CA LEU A 83 -13.19 8.96 -11.30
C LEU A 83 -14.39 8.53 -12.15
N GLY A 84 -14.59 7.23 -12.25
CA GLY A 84 -15.61 6.59 -13.06
C GLY A 84 -15.07 5.99 -14.36
N VAL A 85 -16.00 5.42 -15.12
CA VAL A 85 -15.72 4.81 -16.43
C VAL A 85 -15.40 5.90 -17.45
N GLN A 86 -14.26 5.76 -18.13
CA GLN A 86 -13.77 6.73 -19.09
C GLN A 86 -14.60 6.71 -20.39
N LYS A 87 -14.84 7.88 -20.99
CA LYS A 87 -15.74 8.03 -22.15
C LYS A 87 -15.12 7.58 -23.48
N ASN A 88 -13.80 7.74 -23.63
CA ASN A 88 -13.13 7.48 -24.91
C ASN A 88 -12.97 5.98 -25.16
N GLN A 89 -12.46 5.27 -24.16
CA GLN A 89 -12.36 3.83 -24.12
C GLN A 89 -13.00 3.38 -22.80
N PRO A 90 -14.00 2.48 -22.82
CA PRO A 90 -14.63 1.98 -21.61
C PRO A 90 -13.58 1.24 -20.75
N SER A 91 -13.05 1.94 -19.76
CA SER A 91 -12.10 1.43 -18.77
C SER A 91 -12.16 2.32 -17.52
N LEU A 92 -11.53 1.88 -16.43
CA LEU A 92 -11.25 2.75 -15.29
C LEU A 92 -10.10 3.70 -15.63
N ALA A 93 -9.94 4.74 -14.80
CA ALA A 93 -8.83 5.67 -14.93
C ALA A 93 -7.47 4.95 -14.76
N LEU A 94 -6.44 5.48 -15.42
CA LEU A 94 -5.06 5.03 -15.18
C LEU A 94 -4.55 5.57 -13.84
N CYS A 95 -3.56 4.89 -13.31
CA CYS A 95 -2.81 5.31 -12.15
C CYS A 95 -1.89 6.48 -12.49
N PRO A 96 -1.75 7.46 -11.58
CA PRO A 96 -0.63 8.39 -11.64
C PRO A 96 0.70 7.64 -11.51
N ALA A 97 1.81 8.30 -11.84
CA ALA A 97 3.16 7.72 -11.72
C ALA A 97 3.61 7.42 -10.27
N THR A 98 2.76 7.69 -9.28
CA THR A 98 3.03 7.48 -7.86
C THR A 98 2.67 6.06 -7.44
N LYS A 99 3.45 5.48 -6.53
CA LYS A 99 3.35 4.05 -6.13
C LYS A 99 2.16 3.72 -5.22
N ASN A 100 1.25 4.66 -5.00
CA ASN A 100 0.07 4.54 -4.15
C ASN A 100 -1.21 4.32 -4.97
N CYS A 101 -1.10 3.67 -6.12
CA CYS A 101 -2.22 3.34 -6.97
C CYS A 101 -2.01 1.96 -7.60
N ILE A 102 -3.09 1.20 -7.71
CA ILE A 102 -3.17 0.03 -8.57
C ILE A 102 -4.46 0.06 -9.40
N SER A 103 -4.39 -0.45 -10.63
CA SER A 103 -5.55 -0.50 -11.53
C SER A 103 -5.44 -1.70 -12.49
N THR A 104 -6.58 -2.29 -12.81
CA THR A 104 -6.68 -3.36 -13.81
C THR A 104 -6.54 -2.85 -15.25
N SER A 105 -6.71 -1.53 -15.45
CA SER A 105 -6.59 -0.90 -16.77
C SER A 105 -5.15 -0.57 -17.17
N GLU A 106 -4.18 -0.83 -16.28
CA GLU A 106 -2.75 -0.63 -16.56
C GLU A 106 -2.17 -1.69 -17.49
N ASN A 107 -1.00 -1.38 -18.05
CA ASN A 107 -0.24 -2.37 -18.82
C ASN A 107 0.24 -3.51 -17.91
N VAL A 108 0.04 -4.77 -18.33
CA VAL A 108 0.48 -5.98 -17.60
C VAL A 108 1.99 -5.96 -17.27
N SER A 109 2.80 -5.26 -18.07
CA SER A 109 4.24 -5.10 -17.84
C SER A 109 4.57 -4.14 -16.69
N ASP A 110 3.64 -3.27 -16.28
CA ASP A 110 3.80 -2.38 -15.14
C ASP A 110 3.47 -3.12 -13.84
N LEU A 111 4.46 -3.84 -13.31
CA LEU A 111 4.32 -4.59 -12.06
C LEU A 111 4.02 -3.69 -10.83
N THR A 112 4.23 -2.37 -10.94
CA THR A 112 4.01 -1.43 -9.84
C THR A 112 2.52 -1.10 -9.72
N HIS A 113 1.86 -0.80 -10.83
CA HIS A 113 0.47 -0.34 -10.84
C HIS A 113 -0.52 -1.43 -11.30
N TYR A 114 -0.09 -2.40 -12.10
CA TYR A 114 -0.98 -3.45 -12.59
C TYR A 114 -1.43 -4.40 -11.48
N ALA A 115 -2.71 -4.75 -11.55
CA ALA A 115 -3.32 -5.86 -10.84
C ALA A 115 -4.33 -6.55 -11.76
N PRO A 116 -4.44 -7.88 -11.76
CA PRO A 116 -5.30 -8.63 -12.66
C PRO A 116 -6.75 -8.44 -12.22
N PRO A 117 -7.67 -8.38 -13.20
CA PRO A 117 -9.09 -8.31 -12.91
C PRO A 117 -9.58 -9.62 -12.26
N TRP A 118 -10.76 -9.56 -11.66
CA TRP A 118 -11.39 -10.73 -11.03
C TRP A 118 -12.49 -11.30 -11.91
N ASN A 119 -12.56 -12.62 -11.98
CA ASN A 119 -13.65 -13.35 -12.59
C ASN A 119 -14.59 -13.85 -11.49
N TYR A 120 -15.84 -13.40 -11.51
CA TYR A 120 -16.86 -13.87 -10.56
C TYR A 120 -17.52 -15.18 -11.02
N ASN A 121 -17.34 -15.63 -12.25
CA ASN A 121 -17.75 -16.96 -12.71
C ASN A 121 -16.60 -17.64 -13.46
N PRO A 122 -15.53 -18.06 -12.76
CA PRO A 122 -14.44 -18.79 -13.39
C PRO A 122 -14.97 -20.10 -13.99
N GLU A 123 -14.51 -20.43 -15.21
CA GLU A 123 -14.89 -21.66 -15.91
C GLU A 123 -14.52 -22.89 -15.07
N GLU A 124 -13.33 -22.84 -14.46
CA GLU A 124 -12.87 -23.79 -13.47
C GLU A 124 -13.45 -23.42 -12.09
N GLY A 125 -14.71 -23.78 -11.83
CA GLY A 125 -15.31 -23.62 -10.52
C GLY A 125 -16.77 -23.20 -10.58
N ARG A 126 -17.08 -22.05 -9.95
CA ARG A 126 -18.46 -21.56 -9.81
C ARG A 126 -19.13 -21.36 -11.17
N GLY A 127 -18.42 -20.84 -12.16
CA GLY A 127 -18.98 -20.56 -13.48
C GLY A 127 -19.52 -21.80 -14.21
N LYS A 128 -18.91 -22.97 -14.02
CA LYS A 128 -19.40 -24.23 -14.60
C LYS A 128 -20.52 -24.90 -13.81
N LYS A 129 -20.51 -24.78 -12.48
CA LYS A 129 -21.44 -25.50 -11.60
C LYS A 129 -22.72 -24.72 -11.31
N ASN A 130 -22.58 -23.44 -10.98
CA ASN A 130 -23.67 -22.57 -10.56
C ASN A 130 -23.27 -21.11 -10.79
N PRO A 131 -23.29 -20.62 -12.05
CA PRO A 131 -22.91 -19.25 -12.36
C PRO A 131 -23.89 -18.27 -11.70
N VAL A 132 -23.36 -17.15 -11.22
CA VAL A 132 -24.17 -16.08 -10.64
C VAL A 132 -24.34 -14.91 -11.61
N SER A 133 -25.43 -14.17 -11.46
CA SER A 133 -25.61 -12.93 -12.21
C SER A 133 -24.69 -11.82 -11.68
N ARG A 134 -24.49 -10.77 -12.50
CA ARG A 134 -23.72 -9.58 -12.13
C ARG A 134 -24.28 -8.89 -10.89
N GLU A 135 -25.60 -8.86 -10.74
CA GLU A 135 -26.29 -8.24 -9.61
C GLU A 135 -25.98 -9.00 -8.31
N VAL A 136 -25.96 -10.33 -8.36
CA VAL A 136 -25.55 -11.16 -7.22
C VAL A 136 -24.07 -10.93 -6.89
N ALA A 137 -23.21 -10.86 -7.89
CA ALA A 137 -21.78 -10.56 -7.71
C ALA A 137 -21.56 -9.17 -7.07
N MET A 138 -22.32 -8.15 -7.48
CA MET A 138 -22.28 -6.82 -6.86
C MET A 138 -22.66 -6.89 -5.37
N GLN A 139 -23.71 -7.63 -5.02
CA GLN A 139 -24.11 -7.81 -3.61
C GLN A 139 -23.06 -8.55 -2.78
N GLU A 140 -22.44 -9.59 -3.36
CA GLU A 140 -21.34 -10.30 -2.73
C GLU A 140 -20.14 -9.38 -2.45
N LEU A 141 -19.78 -8.54 -3.42
CA LEU A 141 -18.71 -7.55 -3.29
C LEU A 141 -19.03 -6.55 -2.18
N ILE A 142 -20.24 -5.97 -2.17
CA ILE A 142 -20.69 -5.04 -1.12
C ILE A 142 -20.67 -5.71 0.26
N GLN A 143 -21.09 -6.97 0.35
CA GLN A 143 -21.04 -7.72 1.59
C GLN A 143 -19.61 -7.86 2.10
N VAL A 144 -18.68 -8.27 1.23
CA VAL A 144 -17.25 -8.41 1.57
C VAL A 144 -16.65 -7.06 1.98
N ILE A 145 -16.95 -5.99 1.25
CA ILE A 145 -16.48 -4.64 1.58
C ILE A 145 -16.96 -4.21 2.97
N LYS A 146 -18.21 -4.49 3.33
CA LYS A 146 -18.77 -4.14 4.65
C LYS A 146 -18.20 -5.00 5.78
N SER A 147 -17.94 -6.29 5.54
CA SER A 147 -17.42 -7.21 6.56
C SER A 147 -15.91 -7.08 6.77
N THR A 148 -15.17 -6.77 5.71
CA THR A 148 -13.71 -6.79 5.70
C THR A 148 -13.16 -5.40 5.98
N LYS A 149 -12.34 -5.28 7.04
CA LYS A 149 -11.71 -4.03 7.44
C LYS A 149 -10.18 -4.14 7.34
N PRO A 150 -9.62 -4.12 6.12
CA PRO A 150 -8.18 -4.20 5.95
C PRO A 150 -7.52 -2.98 6.63
N ASP A 151 -6.48 -3.24 7.41
CA ASP A 151 -5.68 -2.21 8.11
C ASP A 151 -6.49 -1.25 8.99
N LYS A 152 -7.68 -1.68 9.46
CA LYS A 152 -8.63 -0.87 10.26
C LYS A 152 -9.21 0.34 9.51
N PHE A 153 -9.08 0.40 8.20
CA PHE A 153 -9.74 1.42 7.40
C PHE A 153 -11.25 1.23 7.43
N LYS A 154 -11.99 2.34 7.44
CA LYS A 154 -13.45 2.32 7.40
C LYS A 154 -13.92 2.47 5.95
N PRO A 155 -14.62 1.47 5.38
CA PRO A 155 -15.21 1.59 4.06
C PRO A 155 -16.46 2.47 4.11
N LYS A 156 -16.61 3.35 3.14
CA LYS A 156 -17.79 4.18 2.90
C LYS A 156 -18.18 4.09 1.44
N ILE A 157 -19.34 3.51 1.15
CA ILE A 157 -19.87 3.46 -0.22
C ILE A 157 -20.37 4.86 -0.56
N VAL A 158 -19.76 5.47 -1.58
CA VAL A 158 -20.07 6.83 -2.02
C VAL A 158 -21.05 6.82 -3.17
N GLU A 159 -20.88 5.86 -4.08
CA GLU A 159 -21.69 5.75 -5.27
C GLU A 159 -21.92 4.28 -5.58
N GLN A 160 -23.17 3.94 -5.86
CA GLN A 160 -23.58 2.61 -6.27
C GLN A 160 -24.50 2.75 -7.48
N LYS A 161 -24.05 2.18 -8.59
CA LYS A 161 -24.79 2.00 -9.84
C LYS A 161 -24.93 0.51 -10.10
N ASP A 162 -25.64 0.15 -11.17
CA ASP A 162 -25.84 -1.26 -11.52
C ASP A 162 -24.52 -1.95 -11.89
N ASP A 163 -23.61 -1.26 -12.60
CA ASP A 163 -22.35 -1.77 -13.12
C ASP A 163 -21.11 -1.16 -12.47
N TYR A 164 -21.28 -0.23 -11.54
CA TYR A 164 -20.17 0.53 -10.96
C TYR A 164 -20.37 0.78 -9.46
N LEU A 165 -19.28 0.69 -8.70
CA LEU A 165 -19.26 0.94 -7.26
C LEU A 165 -18.02 1.77 -6.91
N LEU A 166 -18.22 2.89 -6.21
CA LEU A 166 -17.16 3.71 -5.63
C LEU A 166 -17.20 3.62 -4.11
N VAL A 167 -16.05 3.30 -3.53
CA VAL A 167 -15.86 3.17 -2.08
C VAL A 167 -14.68 4.02 -1.63
N GLU A 168 -14.91 4.89 -0.66
CA GLU A 168 -13.87 5.61 0.07
C GLU A 168 -13.40 4.78 1.26
N TYR A 169 -12.10 4.58 1.40
CA TYR A 169 -11.47 3.99 2.57
C TYR A 169 -10.72 5.06 3.34
N GLU A 170 -11.17 5.35 4.56
CA GLU A 170 -10.53 6.35 5.43
C GLU A 170 -9.64 5.70 6.47
N SER A 171 -8.40 6.21 6.61
CA SER A 171 -7.46 5.76 7.62
C SER A 171 -7.81 6.33 9.01
N PRO A 172 -7.74 5.52 10.08
CA PRO A 172 -8.25 5.91 11.39
C PRO A 172 -7.40 6.95 12.13
N ILE A 173 -6.13 7.15 11.75
CA ILE A 173 -5.17 7.97 12.51
C ILE A 173 -4.88 9.31 11.82
N LEU A 174 -4.69 9.29 10.50
CA LEU A 174 -4.21 10.44 9.73
C LEU A 174 -5.25 10.96 8.70
N GLY A 175 -6.44 10.37 8.67
CA GLY A 175 -7.54 10.82 7.80
C GLY A 175 -7.26 10.71 6.29
N PHE A 176 -6.20 9.99 5.87
CA PHE A 176 -5.99 9.66 4.46
C PHE A 176 -7.21 8.94 3.89
N VAL A 177 -7.63 9.37 2.69
CA VAL A 177 -8.72 8.75 1.96
C VAL A 177 -8.18 8.13 0.68
N ASP A 178 -8.53 6.87 0.50
CA ASP A 178 -8.27 6.11 -0.71
C ASP A 178 -9.59 5.87 -1.44
N ASP A 179 -9.62 6.15 -2.74
CA ASP A 179 -10.75 5.87 -3.61
C ASP A 179 -10.57 4.48 -4.23
N VAL A 180 -11.57 3.62 -4.07
CA VAL A 180 -11.61 2.27 -4.64
C VAL A 180 -12.82 2.15 -5.55
N GLU A 181 -12.57 1.89 -6.82
CA GLU A 181 -13.55 1.77 -7.88
C GLU A 181 -13.65 0.31 -8.30
N PHE A 182 -14.87 -0.17 -8.47
CA PHE A 182 -15.16 -1.46 -9.10
C PHE A 182 -16.10 -1.24 -10.26
N TRP A 183 -15.79 -1.85 -11.39
CA TRP A 183 -16.58 -1.75 -12.60
C TRP A 183 -16.82 -3.13 -13.19
N PHE A 184 -18.05 -3.39 -13.61
CA PHE A 184 -18.49 -4.62 -14.23
C PHE A 184 -18.74 -4.35 -15.72
N PRO A 185 -17.74 -4.58 -16.60
CA PRO A 185 -17.87 -4.24 -18.00
C PRO A 185 -19.03 -4.99 -18.68
N PRO A 186 -19.77 -4.35 -19.59
CA PRO A 186 -20.73 -5.05 -20.42
C PRO A 186 -20.00 -6.01 -21.40
N GLY A 187 -20.71 -7.01 -21.92
CA GLY A 187 -20.16 -7.89 -22.97
C GLY A 187 -20.10 -9.38 -22.61
N GLY A 188 -20.92 -9.83 -21.65
CA GLY A 188 -21.13 -11.25 -21.34
C GLY A 188 -19.98 -11.96 -20.59
N LYS A 189 -18.81 -11.32 -20.50
CA LYS A 189 -17.71 -11.79 -19.65
C LYS A 189 -18.03 -11.53 -18.18
N SER A 190 -17.75 -12.50 -17.31
CA SER A 190 -18.00 -12.38 -15.87
C SER A 190 -16.82 -11.71 -15.14
N ILE A 191 -16.34 -10.59 -15.67
CA ILE A 191 -15.15 -9.90 -15.18
C ILE A 191 -15.53 -8.66 -14.36
N VAL A 192 -14.74 -8.37 -13.33
CA VAL A 192 -14.75 -7.13 -12.57
C VAL A 192 -13.38 -6.48 -12.68
N GLU A 193 -13.39 -5.25 -13.20
CA GLU A 193 -12.25 -4.35 -13.20
C GLU A 193 -12.25 -3.50 -11.93
N TYR A 194 -11.08 -3.10 -11.47
CA TYR A 194 -10.98 -2.27 -10.28
C TYR A 194 -9.77 -1.34 -10.32
N ARG A 195 -9.87 -0.28 -9.52
CA ARG A 195 -8.80 0.68 -9.25
C ARG A 195 -8.81 1.03 -7.78
N SER A 196 -7.64 1.08 -7.15
CA SER A 196 -7.48 1.51 -5.75
C SER A 196 -6.36 2.53 -5.69
N ALA A 197 -6.67 3.76 -5.30
CA ALA A 197 -5.71 4.87 -5.32
C ALA A 197 -5.88 5.82 -4.15
N SER A 198 -4.78 6.25 -3.55
CA SER A 198 -4.78 7.31 -2.53
C SER A 198 -4.95 8.70 -3.16
N ARG A 199 -5.70 9.60 -2.51
CA ARG A 199 -5.88 10.98 -2.99
C ARG A 199 -4.65 11.86 -2.84
N ILE A 200 -3.85 11.59 -1.82
CA ILE A 200 -2.65 12.37 -1.47
C ILE A 200 -1.51 11.41 -1.17
N GLY A 201 -0.30 11.89 -1.43
CA GLY A 201 0.95 11.18 -1.17
C GLY A 201 1.50 10.54 -2.43
N ASN A 202 2.74 10.08 -2.33
CA ASN A 202 3.43 9.40 -3.45
C ASN A 202 3.67 7.91 -3.16
N PHE A 203 3.42 7.49 -1.91
CA PHE A 203 3.72 6.17 -1.40
C PHE A 203 2.81 5.84 -0.21
N ASP A 204 2.26 4.63 -0.21
CA ASP A 204 1.27 4.16 0.75
C ASP A 204 1.68 2.85 1.43
N PHE A 205 2.95 2.43 1.36
CA PHE A 205 3.42 1.14 1.89
C PHE A 205 2.61 -0.07 1.37
N ASP A 206 2.18 -0.02 0.11
CA ASP A 206 1.36 -1.02 -0.56
C ASP A 206 -0.01 -1.24 0.10
N ILE A 207 -0.55 -0.26 0.85
CA ILE A 207 -1.86 -0.35 1.49
C ILE A 207 -2.96 -0.65 0.45
N ASN A 208 -2.95 0.03 -0.69
CA ASN A 208 -3.92 -0.22 -1.76
C ASN A 208 -3.85 -1.68 -2.26
N ARG A 209 -2.63 -2.21 -2.47
CA ARG A 209 -2.41 -3.60 -2.88
C ARG A 209 -2.84 -4.61 -1.80
N LYS A 210 -2.51 -4.34 -0.53
CA LYS A 210 -2.92 -5.17 0.62
C LYS A 210 -4.44 -5.22 0.76
N ARG A 211 -5.12 -4.09 0.57
CA ARG A 211 -6.59 -3.99 0.57
C ARG A 211 -7.21 -4.87 -0.50
N ILE A 212 -6.81 -4.71 -1.75
CA ILE A 212 -7.31 -5.52 -2.87
C ILE A 212 -7.03 -7.00 -2.61
N LYS A 213 -5.84 -7.36 -2.10
CA LYS A 213 -5.53 -8.74 -1.73
C LYS A 213 -6.46 -9.28 -0.63
N ALA A 214 -6.75 -8.50 0.40
CA ALA A 214 -7.66 -8.92 1.48
C ALA A 214 -9.09 -9.14 0.97
N LEU A 215 -9.58 -8.24 0.11
CA LEU A 215 -10.89 -8.39 -0.53
C LEU A 215 -10.93 -9.64 -1.43
N ARG A 216 -9.88 -9.86 -2.23
CA ARG A 216 -9.74 -11.06 -3.08
C ARG A 216 -9.89 -12.34 -2.27
N LEU A 217 -9.18 -12.48 -1.15
CA LEU A 217 -9.22 -13.70 -0.34
C LEU A 217 -10.62 -14.02 0.20
N GLU A 218 -11.42 -13.00 0.52
CA GLU A 218 -12.81 -13.19 0.96
C GLU A 218 -13.76 -13.50 -0.22
N LEU A 219 -13.50 -12.91 -1.39
CA LEU A 219 -14.26 -13.20 -2.62
C LEU A 219 -13.96 -14.60 -3.16
N GLU A 220 -12.73 -15.09 -3.01
CA GLU A 220 -12.35 -16.46 -3.40
C GLU A 220 -13.14 -17.51 -2.62
N LYS A 221 -13.45 -17.26 -1.34
CA LYS A 221 -14.35 -18.12 -0.54
C LYS A 221 -15.77 -18.18 -1.12
N LYS A 222 -16.19 -17.15 -1.87
CA LYS A 222 -17.47 -17.11 -2.58
C LYS A 222 -17.39 -17.73 -3.98
N GLY A 223 -16.21 -18.15 -4.43
CA GLY A 223 -15.99 -18.79 -5.74
C GLY A 223 -15.55 -17.84 -6.84
N TRP A 224 -15.10 -16.63 -6.49
CA TRP A 224 -14.40 -15.75 -7.43
C TRP A 224 -12.96 -16.23 -7.63
N ALA A 225 -12.32 -15.82 -8.72
CA ALA A 225 -10.91 -16.10 -8.97
C ALA A 225 -10.26 -14.92 -9.73
N PRO A 226 -8.94 -14.69 -9.62
CA PRO A 226 -8.25 -13.80 -10.53
C PRO A 226 -8.27 -14.37 -11.95
N VAL A 227 -8.29 -13.49 -12.98
CA VAL A 227 -8.19 -13.92 -14.38
C VAL A 227 -6.82 -14.51 -14.69
N ASP A 228 -5.77 -13.88 -14.16
CA ASP A 228 -4.40 -14.32 -14.30
C ASP A 228 -3.85 -14.74 -12.93
N SER A 229 -3.19 -15.89 -12.86
CA SER A 229 -2.39 -16.27 -11.69
C SER A 229 -1.04 -15.55 -11.73
N PHE A 230 -0.74 -14.76 -10.70
CA PHE A 230 0.60 -14.24 -10.46
C PHE A 230 1.56 -15.32 -9.96
#